data_AF-A0A363TYN7-F1
#
_entry.id   AF-A0A363TYN7-F1
#
_cell.length_a   1.000
_cell.length_b   1.000
_cell.length_c   1.000
_cell.angle_alpha   90.00
_cell.angle_beta   90.00
_cell.angle_gamma   90.00
#
_symmetry.space_group_name_H-M   'P 1'
#
loop_
_entity.id
_entity.type
_entity.pdbx_description
1 polymer ?
#
loop_
_entity_poly.entity_id
_entity_poly.type
_entity_poly.pdbx_seq_one_letter_code
_entity_poly.pdbx_strand_id
1 'polypeptide(L)' 'MSVRAADLPSRFPVGTKYVVEGDDGPGGRLRIVARYLIYPDGTRVDLKTGADRPVRRRRALRGRSC' A
#
# COMPACT_ATOMS: atom_id res chain seq x y z
N MET A 1 -9.14 2.02 -14.20
CA MET A 1 -7.82 1.75 -14.83
C MET A 1 -6.88 1.25 -13.75
N SER A 2 -5.93 0.37 -14.06
CA SER A 2 -5.01 -0.15 -13.05
C SER A 2 -3.55 -0.05 -13.48
N VAL A 3 -2.71 0.51 -12.62
CA VAL A 3 -1.30 0.85 -12.92
C VAL A 3 -0.35 0.24 -11.90
N ARG A 4 0.91 0.05 -12.30
CA ARG A 4 2.00 -0.33 -11.39
C ARG A 4 2.66 0.93 -10.84
N ALA A 5 3.34 0.81 -9.71
CA ALA A 5 4.06 1.92 -9.11
C ALA A 5 5.15 2.51 -10.03
N ALA A 6 5.75 1.69 -10.90
CA ALA A 6 6.76 2.13 -11.88
C ALA A 6 6.20 3.03 -12.98
N ASP A 7 4.89 2.98 -13.23
CA ASP A 7 4.21 3.74 -14.28
C ASP A 7 3.57 5.03 -13.73
N LEU A 8 3.72 5.29 -12.43
CA LEU A 8 3.20 6.49 -11.78
C LEU A 8 4.12 7.69 -12.03
N PRO A 9 3.55 8.90 -12.18
CA PRO A 9 4.35 10.10 -12.29
C PRO A 9 5.14 10.36 -11.00
N SER A 10 6.30 11.00 -11.11
CA SER A 10 7.12 11.40 -9.97
C SER A 10 6.47 12.50 -9.11
N ARG A 11 5.49 13.21 -9.67
CA ARG A 11 4.71 14.26 -9.01
C ARG A 11 3.23 14.10 -9.36
N PHE A 12 2.38 14.38 -8.39
CA PHE A 12 0.94 14.37 -8.57
C PHE A 12 0.38 15.79 -8.62
N PRO A 13 -0.70 16.03 -9.38
CA PRO A 13 -1.46 17.26 -9.26
C PRO A 13 -1.91 17.50 -7.82
N VAL A 14 -1.96 18.77 -7.42
CA VAL A 14 -2.52 19.16 -6.11
C VAL A 14 -3.98 18.71 -6.06
N GLY A 15 -4.36 18.02 -4.98
CA GLY A 15 -5.69 17.46 -4.80
C GLY A 15 -5.81 15.97 -5.13
N THR A 16 -4.77 15.33 -5.68
CA THR A 16 -4.75 13.87 -5.79
C THR A 16 -4.78 13.23 -4.40
N LYS A 17 -5.67 12.25 -4.20
CA LYS A 17 -5.80 11.48 -2.96
C LYS A 17 -5.25 10.08 -3.14
N TYR A 18 -4.46 9.61 -2.19
CA TYR A 18 -4.08 8.22 -2.06
C TYR A 18 -4.98 7.54 -1.04
N VAL A 19 -5.76 6.57 -1.48
CA VAL A 19 -6.74 5.88 -0.64
C VAL A 19 -6.27 4.47 -0.38
N VAL A 20 -6.32 4.09 0.89
CA VAL A 20 -6.09 2.74 1.36
C VAL A 20 -7.36 2.31 2.09
N GLU A 21 -8.00 1.28 1.60
CA GLU A 21 -9.14 0.64 2.25
C GLU A 21 -8.65 -0.62 2.94
N GLY A 22 -9.05 -0.80 4.18
CA GLY A 22 -8.75 -1.99 4.95
C GLY A 22 -9.91 -2.38 5.85
N ASP A 23 -9.87 -3.62 6.31
CA ASP A 23 -10.80 -4.19 7.26
C ASP A 23 -10.07 -4.82 8.45
N ASP A 24 -10.85 -5.21 9.46
CA ASP A 24 -10.37 -5.95 10.62
C ASP A 24 -10.01 -7.38 10.19
N GLY A 25 -8.75 -7.54 9.81
CA GLY A 25 -8.17 -8.84 9.49
C GLY A 25 -7.96 -9.72 10.73
N PRO A 26 -7.53 -10.98 10.53
CA PRO A 26 -7.41 -11.97 11.59
C PRO A 26 -6.57 -11.48 12.78
N GLY A 27 -7.10 -11.62 13.99
CA GLY A 27 -6.44 -11.21 15.23
C GLY A 27 -6.37 -9.69 15.43
N GLY A 28 -7.32 -8.93 14.88
CA GLY A 28 -7.39 -7.47 15.02
C GLY A 28 -6.29 -6.74 14.23
N ARG A 29 -5.72 -7.39 13.22
CA ARG A 29 -4.69 -6.78 12.36
C ARG A 29 -5.35 -6.17 11.14
N LEU A 30 -5.06 -4.91 10.85
CA LEU A 30 -5.51 -4.25 9.64
C LEU A 30 -5.11 -5.06 8.40
N ARG A 31 -6.10 -5.54 7.64
CA ARG A 31 -5.90 -6.17 6.34
C ARG A 31 -6.28 -5.15 5.27
N ILE A 32 -5.35 -4.84 4.37
CA ILE A 32 -5.59 -3.88 3.28
C ILE A 32 -6.29 -4.61 2.14
N VAL A 33 -7.48 -4.14 1.77
CA VAL A 33 -8.33 -4.74 0.73
C VAL A 33 -8.24 -4.00 -0.59
N ALA A 34 -7.92 -2.70 -0.56
CA ALA A 34 -7.78 -1.90 -1.78
C ALA A 34 -6.78 -0.76 -1.61
N ARG A 35 -6.15 -0.38 -2.73
CA ARG A 35 -5.27 0.79 -2.87
C ARG A 35 -5.54 1.46 -4.21
N TYR A 36 -5.79 2.76 -4.19
CA TYR A 36 -6.08 3.50 -5.41
C TYR A 36 -5.79 4.99 -5.25
N LEU A 37 -5.68 5.68 -6.38
CA LEU A 37 -5.59 7.12 -6.46
C LEU A 37 -6.93 7.69 -6.93
N ILE A 38 -7.29 8.87 -6.41
CA ILE A 38 -8.34 9.73 -6.96
C ILE A 38 -7.67 11.02 -7.40
N TYR A 39 -7.69 11.31 -8.70
CA TYR A 39 -7.20 12.57 -9.26
C TYR A 39 -8.20 13.71 -8.99
N PRO A 40 -7.78 14.99 -9.13
CA PRO A 40 -8.64 16.14 -8.88
C PRO A 40 -9.91 16.19 -9.76
N ASP A 41 -9.86 15.59 -10.95
CA ASP A 41 -10.99 15.44 -11.87
C ASP A 41 -11.95 14.29 -11.49
N GLY A 42 -11.66 13.56 -10.40
CA GLY A 42 -12.41 12.38 -9.96
C GLY A 42 -11.96 11.08 -10.59
N THR A 43 -10.97 11.09 -11.49
CA THR A 43 -10.45 9.87 -12.14
C THR A 43 -9.87 8.93 -11.09
N ARG A 44 -10.38 7.68 -11.04
CA ARG A 44 -9.89 6.62 -10.17
C ARG A 44 -8.89 5.71 -10.87
N VAL A 45 -7.75 5.50 -10.24
CA VAL A 45 -6.70 4.57 -10.71
C VAL A 45 -6.36 3.56 -9.62
N ASP A 46 -6.67 2.29 -9.87
CA ASP A 46 -6.38 1.19 -8.94
C ASP A 46 -4.91 0.80 -9.01
N LEU A 47 -4.27 0.66 -7.85
CA LEU A 47 -2.85 0.36 -7.77
C LEU A 47 -2.64 -1.14 -7.63
N LYS A 48 -1.92 -1.73 -8.58
CA LYS A 48 -1.47 -3.13 -8.46
C LYS A 48 -0.37 -3.18 -7.41
N THR A 49 -0.73 -3.50 -6.17
CA THR A 49 0.25 -3.99 -5.21
C THR A 49 0.67 -5.38 -5.66
N GLY A 50 1.84 -5.47 -6.32
CA GLY A 50 2.50 -6.74 -6.52
C GLY A 50 2.77 -7.33 -5.14
N ALA A 51 1.98 -8.36 -4.79
CA ALA A 51 1.93 -9.12 -3.54
C ALA A 51 2.33 -8.32 -2.29
N ASP A 52 1.40 -8.18 -1.35
CA ASP A 52 1.63 -7.76 0.04
C ASP A 52 2.83 -8.55 0.62
N ARG A 53 4.05 -8.12 0.30
CA ARG A 53 5.27 -8.78 0.73
C ARG A 53 5.34 -8.30 2.15
N PRO A 54 5.08 -9.17 3.15
CA PRO A 54 5.20 -8.74 4.52
C PRO A 54 6.60 -8.16 4.61
N VAL A 55 6.69 -6.87 4.96
CA VAL A 55 7.96 -6.22 5.25
C VAL A 55 8.61 -7.17 6.24
N ARG A 56 9.61 -7.94 5.79
CA ARG A 56 10.32 -8.89 6.63
C ARG A 56 10.96 -7.98 7.67
N ARG A 57 10.29 -7.80 8.80
CA ARG A 57 10.88 -7.21 10.00
C ARG A 57 12.08 -8.11 10.22
N ARG A 58 13.27 -7.60 9.91
CA ARG A 58 14.53 -8.24 10.27
C ARG A 58 14.45 -8.30 11.78
N ARG A 59 13.94 -9.43 12.31
CA ARG A 59 14.05 -9.77 13.72
C ARG A 59 15.55 -9.93 13.88
N ALA A 60 16.20 -8.87 14.33
CA ALA A 60 17.60 -8.91 14.68
C ALA A 60 17.77 -10.10 15.61
N LEU A 61 18.43 -11.14 15.10
CA LEU A 61 19.04 -12.18 15.91
C LEU A 61 20.13 -11.49 16.71
N ARG A 62 19.74 -10.77 17.77
CA ARG A 62 20.64 -10.30 18.81
C ARG A 62 20.27 -11.01 20.09
N GLY A 63 21.12 -11.99 20.41
CA GLY A 63 21.44 -12.37 21.77
C GLY A 63 20.49 -13.39 22.38
N ARG A 64 20.90 -14.66 22.34
CA ARG A 64 20.98 -15.53 23.53
C ARG A 64 22.10 -16.55 23.34
N SER A 65 23.29 -16.18 23.79
CA SER A 65 24.32 -17.10 24.24
C SER A 65 24.09 -17.35 25.73
N CYS A 66 23.69 -18.56 26.10
CA CYS A 66 23.91 -19.20 27.39
C CYS A 66 24.05 -20.71 27.10
#